data_AF-A0A1H8V921-F1
#
_entry.id   AF-A0A1H8V921-F1
#
_cell.length_a   1.000
_cell.length_b   1.000
_cell.length_c   1.000
_cell.angle_alpha   90.00
_cell.angle_beta   90.00
_cell.angle_gamma   90.00
#
_symmetry.space_group_name_H-M   'P 1'
#
loop_
_entity.id
_entity.type
_entity.pdbx_description
1 polymer ?
#
loop_
_entity_poly.entity_id
_entity_poly.type
_entity_poly.pdbx_seq_one_letter_code
_entity_poly.pdbx_strand_id
1 'polypeptide(L)'
;MTALTADRNTPRFEGDLRVGAAAAVKIFAGSLVMRDAAGYITKGQTALGLRGVGRAEEFVDNSAGSAGDQVIKYRGGAFRFANSGSTDEITRAEIGKFCYAVDDQTVAKTSGANTRSVAGVVAGVDSLGVVVCFDEDGLAAYLANRRVFVPLRVATLVGTGVYRTLAPVVGRVVKVWSITEGVLTTGDATLTAKINGAAITGGVITIAQSGSAAGDKDSATPTAANVTAVGDELSLTVGGSNATASAANAVFEIETD
;
A
#
# COMPACT_ATOMS: atom_id res chain seq x y z
N MET A 1 -13.92 -20.43 -20.81
CA MET A 1 -12.82 -20.31 -21.80
C MET A 1 -12.82 -21.57 -22.66
N THR A 2 -12.86 -21.40 -23.98
CA THR A 2 -12.86 -22.52 -24.93
C THR A 2 -11.43 -22.98 -25.16
N ALA A 3 -11.18 -24.29 -25.15
CA ALA A 3 -9.87 -24.85 -25.45
C ALA A 3 -9.51 -24.63 -26.94
N LEU A 4 -8.21 -24.65 -27.26
CA LEU A 4 -7.72 -24.53 -28.64
C LEU A 4 -8.20 -25.72 -29.48
N THR A 5 -8.82 -25.43 -30.63
CA THR A 5 -9.24 -26.43 -31.62
C THR A 5 -8.36 -26.44 -32.87
N ALA A 6 -7.36 -25.56 -32.93
CA ALA A 6 -6.37 -25.45 -34.01
C ALA A 6 -5.09 -24.78 -33.48
N ASP A 7 -4.02 -24.88 -34.25
CA ASP A 7 -2.75 -24.21 -33.96
C ASP A 7 -2.95 -22.69 -33.85
N ARG A 8 -2.33 -22.09 -32.84
CA ARG A 8 -2.43 -20.66 -32.57
C ARG A 8 -1.07 -19.99 -32.78
N ASN A 9 -1.03 -19.00 -33.66
CA ASN A 9 0.11 -18.09 -33.75
C ASN A 9 0.20 -17.26 -32.46
N THR A 10 1.20 -17.55 -31.63
CA THR A 10 1.43 -16.87 -30.34
C THR A 10 2.69 -16.01 -30.48
N PRO A 11 2.58 -14.73 -30.87
CA PRO A 11 3.75 -13.88 -31.06
C PRO A 11 4.46 -13.67 -29.72
N ARG A 12 5.79 -13.81 -29.75
CA ARG A 12 6.63 -13.47 -28.60
C ARG A 12 6.80 -11.96 -28.54
N PHE A 13 6.52 -11.38 -27.38
CA PHE A 13 6.91 -10.01 -27.09
C PHE A 13 8.38 -10.00 -26.66
N GLU A 14 9.28 -9.71 -27.60
CA GLU A 14 10.72 -9.55 -27.35
C GLU A 14 11.10 -8.08 -27.24
N GLY A 15 12.14 -7.80 -26.45
CA GLY A 15 12.68 -6.46 -26.25
C GLY A 15 12.12 -5.74 -25.03
N ASP A 16 12.50 -4.48 -24.92
CA ASP A 16 12.21 -3.58 -23.80
C ASP A 16 10.98 -2.68 -24.07
N LEU A 17 10.50 -2.62 -25.32
CA LEU A 17 9.30 -1.88 -25.70
C LEU A 17 8.05 -2.63 -25.23
N ARG A 18 7.25 -1.98 -24.40
CA ARG A 18 5.98 -2.50 -23.88
C ARG A 18 4.82 -1.74 -24.51
N VAL A 19 3.67 -2.40 -24.61
CA VAL A 19 2.41 -1.81 -25.07
C VAL A 19 1.37 -1.99 -23.98
N GLY A 20 0.57 -0.97 -23.71
CA GLY A 20 -0.49 -1.02 -22.71
C GLY A 20 -1.71 -0.24 -23.15
N ALA A 21 -2.87 -0.67 -22.67
CA ALA A 21 -4.13 0.04 -22.84
C ALA A 21 -4.11 1.34 -22.03
N ALA A 22 -4.38 2.48 -22.68
CA ALA A 22 -4.40 3.78 -22.02
C ALA A 22 -5.71 3.98 -21.24
N ALA A 23 -5.61 4.56 -20.04
CA ALA A 23 -6.77 5.07 -19.30
C ALA A 23 -7.39 6.26 -20.05
N ALA A 24 -8.54 6.76 -19.59
CA ALA A 24 -9.23 7.92 -20.18
C ALA A 24 -8.50 9.25 -19.90
N VAL A 25 -7.25 9.38 -20.33
CA VAL A 25 -6.34 10.50 -20.04
C VAL A 25 -5.47 10.86 -21.24
N LYS A 26 -4.81 12.02 -21.18
CA LYS A 26 -3.73 12.40 -22.09
C LYS A 26 -2.40 11.95 -21.54
N ILE A 27 -1.55 11.40 -22.40
CA ILE A 27 -0.18 10.98 -22.07
C ILE A 27 0.77 11.59 -23.09
N PHE A 28 1.76 12.34 -22.60
CA PHE A 28 2.74 13.01 -23.45
C PHE A 28 3.94 12.12 -23.73
N ALA A 29 4.51 12.22 -24.94
CA ALA A 29 5.79 11.58 -25.23
C ALA A 29 6.86 12.11 -24.27
N GLY A 30 7.69 11.23 -23.71
CA GLY A 30 8.68 11.62 -22.71
C GLY A 30 8.18 11.59 -21.27
N SER A 31 6.86 11.50 -21.03
CA SER A 31 6.31 11.60 -19.69
C SER A 31 6.48 10.32 -18.88
N LEU A 32 6.50 10.48 -17.55
CA LEU A 32 6.34 9.38 -16.60
C LEU A 32 4.98 8.72 -16.82
N VAL A 33 4.99 7.40 -16.99
CA VAL A 33 3.77 6.59 -17.05
C VAL A 33 3.67 5.67 -15.85
N MET A 34 2.44 5.52 -15.37
CA MET A 34 2.10 4.66 -14.25
C MET A 34 0.97 3.72 -14.66
N ARG A 35 0.79 2.63 -13.92
CA ARG A 35 -0.36 1.75 -14.07
C ARG A 35 -1.29 1.87 -12.88
N ASP A 36 -2.57 1.98 -13.16
CA ASP A 36 -3.62 1.99 -12.14
C ASP A 36 -3.98 0.59 -11.63
N ALA A 37 -4.88 0.55 -10.64
CA ALA A 37 -5.39 -0.69 -10.04
C ALA A 37 -6.22 -1.55 -11.02
N ALA A 38 -6.80 -0.94 -12.07
CA ALA A 38 -7.55 -1.64 -13.11
C ALA A 38 -6.66 -2.22 -14.21
N GLY A 39 -5.37 -1.84 -14.24
CA GLY A 39 -4.37 -2.35 -15.17
C GLY A 39 -4.10 -1.42 -16.37
N TYR A 40 -4.72 -0.24 -16.43
CA TYR A 40 -4.54 0.72 -17.52
C TYR A 40 -3.32 1.62 -17.29
N ILE A 41 -2.70 2.06 -18.37
CA ILE A 41 -1.60 3.02 -18.37
C ILE A 41 -2.17 4.43 -18.23
N THR A 42 -1.64 5.18 -17.26
CA THR A 42 -2.02 6.56 -16.97
C THR A 42 -0.76 7.42 -16.82
N LYS A 43 -0.96 8.74 -16.76
CA LYS A 43 0.12 9.70 -16.53
C LYS A 43 0.60 9.68 -15.08
N GLY A 44 1.87 10.03 -14.85
CA GLY A 44 2.35 10.36 -13.52
C GLY A 44 1.49 11.44 -12.86
N GLN A 45 1.08 11.20 -11.62
CA GLN A 45 0.27 12.15 -10.85
C GLN A 45 0.27 11.81 -9.36
N THR A 46 -0.08 12.82 -8.56
CA THR A 46 -0.44 12.63 -7.16
C THR A 46 -1.79 11.90 -7.09
N ALA A 47 -1.74 10.58 -6.98
CA ALA A 47 -2.87 9.71 -6.73
C ALA A 47 -2.40 8.42 -6.02
N LEU A 48 -3.36 7.71 -5.43
CA LEU A 48 -3.15 6.43 -4.75
C LEU A 48 -3.35 5.23 -5.68
N GLY A 49 -2.73 4.11 -5.35
CA GLY A 49 -2.92 2.84 -6.06
C GLY A 49 -2.32 2.81 -7.46
N LEU A 50 -1.43 3.75 -7.79
CA LEU A 50 -0.65 3.71 -9.02
C LEU A 50 0.70 3.04 -8.76
N ARG A 51 1.35 2.57 -9.81
CA ARG A 51 2.74 2.13 -9.77
C ARG A 51 3.47 2.56 -11.04
N GLY A 52 4.66 3.12 -10.95
CA GLY A 52 5.40 3.55 -12.14
C GLY A 52 5.84 2.36 -12.99
N VAL A 53 5.70 2.50 -14.31
CA VAL A 53 6.01 1.43 -15.27
C VAL A 53 7.04 1.84 -16.31
N GLY A 54 7.33 3.13 -16.46
CA GLY A 54 8.30 3.59 -17.44
C GLY A 54 8.10 5.02 -17.91
N ARG A 55 8.62 5.27 -19.12
CA ARG A 55 8.48 6.51 -19.87
C ARG A 55 7.71 6.26 -21.18
N ALA A 56 6.79 7.16 -21.53
CA ALA A 56 6.03 7.09 -22.77
C ALA A 56 6.91 7.35 -24.01
N GLU A 57 6.80 6.49 -25.03
CA GLU A 57 7.53 6.65 -26.30
C GLU A 57 6.77 7.52 -27.32
N GLU A 58 5.47 7.72 -27.12
CA GLU A 58 4.61 8.47 -28.03
C GLU A 58 3.54 9.27 -27.27
N PHE A 59 2.97 10.26 -27.95
CA PHE A 59 1.81 11.00 -27.44
C PHE A 59 0.54 10.22 -27.75
N VAL A 60 -0.33 10.07 -26.75
CA VAL A 60 -1.67 9.48 -26.89
C VAL A 60 -2.69 10.32 -26.15
N ASP A 61 -3.77 10.68 -26.84
CA ASP A 61 -4.93 11.33 -26.23
C ASP A 61 -6.11 10.36 -26.21
N ASN A 62 -6.40 9.80 -25.03
CA ASN A 62 -7.60 9.00 -24.79
C ASN A 62 -8.58 9.71 -23.85
N SER A 63 -8.45 11.03 -23.67
CA SER A 63 -9.23 11.78 -22.68
C SER A 63 -10.72 11.89 -23.01
N ALA A 64 -11.11 11.69 -24.28
CA ALA A 64 -12.50 11.67 -24.72
C ALA A 64 -13.07 10.23 -24.87
N GLY A 65 -12.24 9.20 -24.68
CA GLY A 65 -12.59 7.80 -24.87
C GLY A 65 -12.79 7.06 -23.54
N SER A 66 -13.18 5.79 -23.64
CA SER A 66 -13.18 4.83 -22.54
C SER A 66 -11.78 4.29 -22.30
N ALA A 67 -11.53 3.80 -21.09
CA ALA A 67 -10.26 3.15 -20.77
C ALA A 67 -10.05 1.91 -21.68
N GLY A 68 -8.93 1.89 -22.40
CA GLY A 68 -8.57 0.85 -23.35
C GLY A 68 -8.99 1.08 -24.81
N ASP A 69 -9.63 2.21 -25.13
CA ASP A 69 -9.91 2.58 -26.53
C ASP A 69 -8.64 2.90 -27.32
N GLN A 70 -7.59 3.37 -26.63
CA GLN A 70 -6.27 3.63 -27.20
C GLN A 70 -5.20 2.78 -26.51
N VAL A 71 -4.12 2.53 -27.24
CA VAL A 71 -2.91 1.87 -26.73
C VAL A 71 -1.73 2.83 -26.76
N ILE A 72 -0.80 2.65 -25.84
CA ILE A 72 0.42 3.44 -25.76
C ILE A 72 1.64 2.54 -25.62
N LYS A 73 2.72 2.91 -26.33
CA LYS A 73 4.05 2.33 -26.19
C LYS A 73 4.85 3.03 -25.10
N TYR A 74 5.50 2.24 -24.25
CA TYR A 74 6.37 2.73 -23.18
C TYR A 74 7.57 1.81 -22.99
N ARG A 75 8.63 2.34 -22.36
CA ARG A 75 9.81 1.57 -21.97
C ARG A 75 10.04 1.65 -20.48
N GLY A 76 10.38 0.52 -19.88
CA GLY A 76 10.97 0.46 -18.53
C GLY A 76 12.46 0.82 -18.55
N GLY A 77 13.15 0.68 -17.42
CA GLY A 77 14.56 1.04 -17.30
C GLY A 77 14.77 2.40 -16.64
N ALA A 78 15.91 3.05 -16.88
CA ALA A 78 16.33 4.24 -16.15
C ALA A 78 16.16 5.52 -16.99
N PHE A 79 15.35 6.47 -16.51
CA PHE A 79 15.09 7.76 -17.19
C PHE A 79 15.19 8.93 -16.23
N ARG A 80 15.57 10.10 -16.75
CA ARG A 80 15.71 11.33 -15.96
C ARG A 80 14.39 12.10 -15.91
N PHE A 81 14.03 12.57 -14.72
CA PHE A 81 12.88 13.43 -14.44
C PHE A 81 13.29 14.65 -13.62
N ALA A 82 12.42 15.65 -13.56
CA ALA A 82 12.59 16.80 -12.69
C ALA A 82 12.56 16.36 -11.21
N ASN A 83 13.38 17.02 -10.41
CA ASN A 83 13.39 16.83 -8.96
C ASN A 83 12.38 17.77 -8.32
N SER A 84 11.64 17.29 -7.32
CA SER A 84 10.91 18.16 -6.41
C SER A 84 11.88 19.10 -5.68
N GLY A 85 11.38 20.23 -5.18
CA GLY A 85 12.19 21.22 -4.49
C GLY A 85 12.09 21.13 -2.96
N SER A 86 12.94 21.90 -2.28
CA SER A 86 12.88 22.14 -0.83
C SER A 86 13.02 20.84 -0.01
N THR A 87 12.21 20.65 1.03
CA THR A 87 12.25 19.49 1.94
C THR A 87 11.92 18.15 1.27
N ASP A 88 11.40 18.18 0.05
CA ASP A 88 10.97 17.01 -0.72
C ASP A 88 11.90 16.70 -1.90
N GLU A 89 13.01 17.42 -1.99
CA GLU A 89 14.09 17.20 -2.94
C GLU A 89 14.79 15.86 -2.68
N ILE A 90 14.98 15.09 -3.76
CA ILE A 90 15.73 13.84 -3.76
C ILE A 90 17.21 14.19 -3.87
N THR A 91 18.01 13.75 -2.91
CA THR A 91 19.47 13.98 -2.92
C THR A 91 20.20 12.66 -3.17
N ARG A 92 21.54 12.72 -3.20
CA ARG A 92 22.37 11.52 -3.31
C ARG A 92 22.13 10.51 -2.17
N ALA A 93 21.62 10.95 -1.02
CA ALA A 93 21.29 10.09 0.11
C ALA A 93 20.07 9.18 -0.14
N GLU A 94 19.31 9.44 -1.20
CA GLU A 94 18.13 8.68 -1.60
C GLU A 94 18.40 7.68 -2.73
N ILE A 95 19.62 7.62 -3.27
CA ILE A 95 19.99 6.61 -4.28
C ILE A 95 19.76 5.21 -3.70
N GLY A 96 19.05 4.35 -4.44
CA GLY A 96 18.62 3.02 -4.01
C GLY A 96 17.30 2.97 -3.23
N LYS A 97 16.67 4.11 -2.94
CA LYS A 97 15.36 4.19 -2.27
C LYS A 97 14.24 4.46 -3.28
N PHE A 98 13.00 4.22 -2.85
CA PHE A 98 11.83 4.58 -3.63
C PHE A 98 11.67 6.11 -3.74
N CYS A 99 11.15 6.56 -4.89
CA CYS A 99 10.67 7.92 -5.10
C CYS A 99 9.19 7.93 -5.49
N TYR A 100 8.53 9.07 -5.31
CA TYR A 100 7.08 9.19 -5.47
C TYR A 100 6.73 10.15 -6.61
N ALA A 101 5.66 9.84 -7.36
CA ALA A 101 5.22 10.68 -8.48
C ALA A 101 4.50 11.93 -7.96
N VAL A 102 4.96 13.11 -8.37
CA VAL A 102 4.26 14.39 -8.13
C VAL A 102 3.31 14.67 -9.29
N ASP A 103 3.88 14.63 -10.50
CA ASP A 103 3.22 14.80 -11.79
C ASP A 103 3.92 13.90 -12.83
N ASP A 104 3.67 14.15 -14.11
CA ASP A 104 4.14 13.35 -15.24
C ASP A 104 5.56 13.71 -15.72
N GLN A 105 6.24 14.64 -15.05
CA GLN A 105 7.65 14.98 -15.26
C GLN A 105 8.47 15.16 -13.97
N THR A 106 7.85 15.15 -12.78
CA THR A 106 8.47 15.47 -11.49
C THR A 106 8.33 14.32 -10.48
N VAL A 107 9.42 14.00 -9.80
CA VAL A 107 9.47 13.00 -8.71
C VAL A 107 9.92 13.62 -7.38
N ALA A 108 9.47 13.02 -6.28
CA ALA A 108 9.65 13.51 -4.93
C ALA A 108 10.23 12.45 -3.99
N LYS A 109 10.88 12.93 -2.93
CA LYS A 109 11.44 12.11 -1.85
C LYS A 109 10.36 11.44 -1.00
N THR A 110 9.22 12.10 -0.78
CA THR A 110 8.17 11.63 0.13
C THR A 110 6.84 11.35 -0.58
N SER A 111 6.01 10.52 0.06
CA SER A 111 4.66 10.20 -0.40
C SER A 111 3.66 11.36 -0.29
N GLY A 112 4.09 12.55 0.17
CA GLY A 112 3.22 13.73 0.35
C GLY A 112 2.07 13.45 1.30
N ALA A 113 2.37 12.90 2.49
CA ALA A 113 1.36 12.38 3.40
C ALA A 113 0.45 11.31 2.76
N ASN A 114 1.03 10.41 1.94
CA ASN A 114 0.36 9.27 1.30
C ASN A 114 -0.74 9.68 0.34
N THR A 115 -0.45 10.72 -0.41
CA THR A 115 -1.27 11.12 -1.55
C THR A 115 -0.62 10.70 -2.86
N ARG A 116 0.65 10.27 -2.83
CA ARG A 116 1.45 9.91 -3.99
C ARG A 116 1.81 8.43 -4.01
N SER A 117 1.84 7.90 -5.22
CA SER A 117 2.25 6.53 -5.50
C SER A 117 3.74 6.43 -5.81
N VAL A 118 4.32 5.26 -5.59
CA VAL A 118 5.72 4.97 -5.91
C VAL A 118 5.91 5.02 -7.43
N ALA A 119 6.83 5.88 -7.88
CA ALA A 119 7.23 5.99 -9.27
C ALA A 119 8.27 4.93 -9.63
N GLY A 120 9.28 4.73 -8.79
CA GLY A 120 10.35 3.77 -9.06
C GLY A 120 11.46 3.90 -8.02
N VAL A 121 12.65 3.40 -8.36
CA VAL A 121 13.83 3.47 -7.49
C VAL A 121 14.80 4.51 -8.02
N VAL A 122 15.34 5.36 -7.15
CA VAL A 122 16.34 6.37 -7.52
C VAL A 122 17.64 5.68 -7.92
N ALA A 123 18.05 5.83 -9.17
CA ALA A 123 19.30 5.28 -9.71
C ALA A 123 20.44 6.30 -9.70
N GLY A 124 20.13 7.59 -9.74
CA GLY A 124 21.13 8.66 -9.72
C GLY A 124 20.53 10.05 -9.59
N VAL A 125 21.35 11.00 -9.18
CA VAL A 125 20.98 12.42 -9.05
C VAL A 125 22.10 13.27 -9.64
N ASP A 126 21.74 14.18 -10.53
CA ASP A 126 22.66 15.14 -11.17
C ASP A 126 22.03 16.54 -11.22
N SER A 127 22.76 17.51 -11.79
CA SER A 127 22.30 18.91 -11.85
C SER A 127 21.09 19.13 -12.78
N LEU A 128 20.75 18.13 -13.61
CA LEU A 128 19.61 18.20 -14.54
C LEU A 128 18.37 17.50 -13.97
N GLY A 129 18.51 16.71 -12.90
CA GLY A 129 17.39 16.06 -12.23
C GLY A 129 17.73 14.71 -11.61
N VAL A 130 16.73 13.83 -11.56
CA VAL A 130 16.80 12.51 -10.90
C VAL A 130 16.61 11.42 -11.93
N VAL A 131 17.53 10.46 -11.97
CA VAL A 131 17.39 9.25 -12.76
C VAL A 131 16.61 8.21 -11.95
N VAL A 132 15.47 7.78 -12.47
CA VAL A 132 14.57 6.79 -11.84
C VAL A 132 14.57 5.52 -12.66
N CYS A 133 14.81 4.39 -12.01
CA CYS A 133 14.70 3.06 -12.59
C CYS A 133 13.29 2.49 -12.37
N PHE A 134 12.67 2.04 -13.47
CA PHE A 134 11.38 1.36 -13.46
C PHE A 134 11.57 -0.14 -13.64
N ASP A 135 11.26 -0.87 -12.58
CA ASP A 135 11.04 -2.31 -12.59
C ASP A 135 9.62 -2.58 -12.09
N GLU A 136 8.69 -2.75 -13.04
CA GLU A 136 7.28 -2.98 -12.70
C GLU A 136 7.08 -4.28 -11.91
N ASP A 137 7.84 -5.33 -12.23
CA ASP A 137 7.65 -6.66 -11.63
C ASP A 137 8.18 -6.68 -10.19
N GLY A 138 9.37 -6.12 -9.98
CA GLY A 138 9.92 -5.92 -8.64
C GLY A 138 9.03 -5.01 -7.78
N LEU A 139 8.52 -3.92 -8.37
CA LEU A 139 7.61 -3.00 -7.66
C LEU A 139 6.28 -3.67 -7.31
N ALA A 140 5.69 -4.45 -8.24
CA ALA A 140 4.46 -5.20 -7.98
C ALA A 140 4.66 -6.25 -6.87
N ALA A 141 5.78 -6.98 -6.90
CA ALA A 141 6.13 -7.97 -5.88
C ALA A 141 6.35 -7.33 -4.50
N TYR A 142 7.01 -6.17 -4.46
CA TYR A 142 7.23 -5.42 -3.23
C TYR A 142 5.91 -4.90 -2.64
N LEU A 143 5.07 -4.24 -3.46
CA LEU A 143 3.78 -3.70 -3.03
C LEU A 143 2.82 -4.79 -2.52
N ALA A 144 2.92 -6.01 -3.06
CA ALA A 144 2.13 -7.15 -2.60
C ALA A 144 2.60 -7.73 -1.25
N ASN A 145 3.89 -7.61 -0.91
CA ASN A 145 4.51 -8.32 0.22
C ASN A 145 5.06 -7.41 1.34
N ARG A 146 4.77 -6.11 1.31
CA ARG A 146 5.26 -5.11 2.30
C ARG A 146 4.55 -5.13 3.66
N ARG A 147 3.93 -6.26 4.04
CA ARG A 147 3.14 -6.38 5.27
C ARG A 147 3.85 -7.25 6.30
N VAL A 148 3.97 -6.73 7.51
CA VAL A 148 4.53 -7.42 8.67
C VAL A 148 3.41 -7.66 9.68
N PHE A 149 3.32 -8.90 10.16
CA PHE A 149 2.28 -9.33 11.10
C PHE A 149 2.87 -9.49 12.50
N VAL A 150 2.32 -8.78 13.48
CA VAL A 150 2.77 -8.85 14.88
C VAL A 150 1.67 -9.51 15.72
N PRO A 151 1.84 -10.77 16.14
CA PRO A 151 0.85 -11.45 16.97
C PRO A 151 0.86 -10.92 18.40
N LEU A 152 -0.31 -10.92 19.03
CA LEU A 152 -0.51 -10.56 20.43
C LEU A 152 -1.57 -11.46 21.06
N ARG A 153 -1.29 -12.00 22.25
CA ARG A 153 -2.27 -12.78 23.02
C ARG A 153 -3.05 -11.88 23.96
N VAL A 154 -4.37 -11.97 23.91
CA VAL A 154 -5.30 -11.35 24.86
C VAL A 154 -5.84 -12.44 25.78
N ALA A 155 -5.36 -12.49 27.02
CA ALA A 155 -5.67 -13.58 27.94
C ALA A 155 -7.13 -13.58 28.43
N THR A 156 -7.77 -12.41 28.46
CA THR A 156 -9.19 -12.28 28.82
C THR A 156 -9.82 -11.08 28.12
N LEU A 157 -11.06 -11.24 27.65
CA LEU A 157 -11.94 -10.22 27.06
C LEU A 157 -12.86 -9.57 28.12
N VAL A 158 -12.40 -9.49 29.36
CA VAL A 158 -13.12 -8.90 30.50
C VAL A 158 -12.28 -7.80 31.14
N GLY A 159 -12.95 -6.72 31.55
CA GLY A 159 -12.33 -5.64 32.31
C GLY A 159 -11.50 -4.71 31.43
N THR A 160 -10.39 -4.20 31.97
CA THR A 160 -9.59 -3.11 31.38
C THR A 160 -8.13 -3.50 31.15
N GLY A 161 -7.84 -4.80 31.03
CA GLY A 161 -6.49 -5.31 30.85
C GLY A 161 -5.81 -4.77 29.60
N VAL A 162 -4.50 -4.50 29.69
CA VAL A 162 -3.68 -4.02 28.57
C VAL A 162 -2.64 -5.06 28.21
N TYR A 163 -2.72 -5.59 26.99
CA TYR A 163 -1.80 -6.57 26.44
C TYR A 163 -0.85 -5.89 25.46
N ARG A 164 0.44 -6.23 25.50
CA ARG A 164 1.51 -5.48 24.83
C ARG A 164 2.41 -6.37 23.99
N THR A 165 2.91 -5.80 22.91
CA THR A 165 3.99 -6.33 22.06
C THR A 165 4.77 -5.15 21.47
N LEU A 166 5.78 -5.40 20.66
CA LEU A 166 6.64 -4.37 20.08
C LEU A 166 6.48 -4.31 18.56
N ALA A 167 6.56 -3.10 18.00
CA ALA A 167 6.66 -2.91 16.55
C ALA A 167 8.08 -3.27 16.06
N PRO A 168 8.26 -4.26 15.19
CA PRO A 168 9.57 -4.64 14.67
C PRO A 168 10.06 -3.74 13.53
N VAL A 169 9.17 -2.96 12.91
CA VAL A 169 9.44 -2.17 11.71
C VAL A 169 8.83 -0.77 11.79
N VAL A 170 9.44 0.16 11.05
CA VAL A 170 8.80 1.45 10.74
C VAL A 170 7.70 1.18 9.72
N GLY A 171 6.53 1.78 9.91
CA GLY A 171 5.42 1.61 9.01
C GLY A 171 4.11 2.08 9.61
N ARG A 172 3.02 1.46 9.20
CA ARG A 172 1.68 1.81 9.69
C ARG A 172 0.83 0.63 9.96
N VAL A 173 0.12 0.68 11.09
CA VAL A 173 -0.94 -0.29 11.36
C VAL A 173 -2.09 -0.02 10.39
N VAL A 174 -2.28 -0.91 9.43
CA VAL A 174 -3.36 -0.83 8.42
C VAL A 174 -4.56 -1.66 8.80
N LYS A 175 -4.35 -2.67 9.64
CA LYS A 175 -5.42 -3.52 10.15
C LYS A 175 -5.06 -4.12 11.49
N VAL A 176 -6.08 -4.32 12.30
CA VAL A 176 -5.97 -5.11 13.54
C VAL A 176 -7.02 -6.20 13.44
N TRP A 177 -6.60 -7.44 13.66
CA TRP A 177 -7.47 -8.61 13.63
C TRP A 177 -7.57 -9.22 15.02
N SER A 178 -8.71 -9.80 15.35
CA SER A 178 -8.84 -10.72 16.47
C SER A 178 -9.57 -11.98 16.08
N ILE A 179 -9.25 -13.08 16.75
CA ILE A 179 -10.00 -14.32 16.74
C ILE A 179 -10.31 -14.73 18.18
N THR A 180 -11.59 -14.87 18.50
CA THR A 180 -12.05 -15.27 19.85
C THR A 180 -11.89 -16.77 20.06
N GLU A 181 -11.63 -17.18 21.30
CA GLU A 181 -11.51 -18.61 21.66
C GLU A 181 -12.75 -19.14 22.39
N GLY A 182 -13.79 -18.32 22.53
CA GLY A 182 -15.00 -18.68 23.24
C GLY A 182 -16.09 -17.63 23.12
N VAL A 183 -17.26 -17.98 23.65
CA VAL A 183 -18.50 -17.22 23.60
C VAL A 183 -18.48 -16.05 24.60
N LEU A 184 -19.07 -14.91 24.22
CA LEU A 184 -19.38 -13.78 25.10
C LEU A 184 -20.82 -13.94 25.62
N THR A 185 -21.09 -13.58 26.87
CA THR A 185 -22.38 -13.93 27.51
C THR A 185 -23.23 -12.74 27.92
N THR A 186 -22.62 -11.60 28.23
CA THR A 186 -23.27 -10.51 29.00
C THR A 186 -23.28 -9.18 28.27
N GLY A 187 -22.39 -8.99 27.30
CA GLY A 187 -22.33 -7.82 26.44
C GLY A 187 -21.10 -7.88 25.55
N ASP A 188 -20.98 -6.91 24.65
CA ASP A 188 -19.87 -6.85 23.69
C ASP A 188 -18.54 -6.65 24.43
N ALA A 189 -17.47 -7.20 23.85
CA ALA A 189 -16.11 -6.90 24.25
C ALA A 189 -15.48 -5.94 23.24
N THR A 190 -14.59 -5.07 23.69
CA THR A 190 -13.83 -4.20 22.80
C THR A 190 -12.33 -4.39 23.00
N LEU A 191 -11.58 -4.28 21.90
CA LEU A 191 -10.11 -4.21 21.92
C LEU A 191 -9.70 -2.90 21.28
N THR A 192 -9.21 -1.97 22.09
CA THR A 192 -8.72 -0.68 21.62
C THR A 192 -7.23 -0.77 21.33
N ALA A 193 -6.85 -0.68 20.06
CA ALA A 193 -5.48 -0.62 19.61
C ALA A 193 -4.81 0.71 19.96
N LYS A 194 -3.57 0.64 20.46
CA LYS A 194 -2.78 1.80 20.85
C LYS A 194 -1.32 1.65 20.42
N ILE A 195 -0.69 2.80 20.17
CA ILE A 195 0.77 2.93 19.97
C ILE A 195 1.30 3.83 21.08
N ASN A 196 2.27 3.35 21.86
CA ASN A 196 2.86 4.09 22.99
C ASN A 196 1.80 4.69 23.95
N GLY A 197 0.73 3.92 24.20
CA GLY A 197 -0.40 4.33 25.05
C GLY A 197 -1.43 5.27 24.41
N ALA A 198 -1.16 5.84 23.23
CA ALA A 198 -2.11 6.66 22.47
C ALA A 198 -3.04 5.79 21.62
N ALA A 199 -4.35 6.06 21.63
CA ALA A 199 -5.32 5.30 20.84
C ALA A 199 -5.16 5.54 19.34
N ILE A 200 -5.20 4.45 18.58
CA ILE A 200 -5.24 4.47 17.13
C ILE A 200 -6.67 4.82 16.69
N THR A 201 -6.84 5.87 15.89
CA THR A 201 -8.15 6.25 15.36
C THR A 201 -8.67 5.17 14.41
N GLY A 202 -9.90 4.70 14.62
CA GLY A 202 -10.45 3.56 13.87
C GLY A 202 -9.84 2.20 14.25
N GLY A 203 -9.03 2.14 15.31
CA GLY A 203 -8.36 0.92 15.80
C GLY A 203 -9.12 0.18 16.91
N VAL A 204 -10.42 0.42 17.08
CA VAL A 204 -11.26 -0.31 18.05
C VAL A 204 -11.92 -1.49 17.35
N ILE A 205 -11.63 -2.71 17.81
CA ILE A 205 -12.38 -3.90 17.44
C ILE A 205 -13.56 -4.04 18.41
N THR A 206 -14.76 -4.22 17.88
CA THR A 206 -15.94 -4.59 18.65
C THR A 206 -16.29 -6.03 18.35
N ILE A 207 -16.26 -6.88 19.36
CA ILE A 207 -16.65 -8.27 19.31
C ILE A 207 -18.09 -8.34 19.81
N ALA A 208 -19.03 -8.57 18.91
CA ALA A 208 -20.44 -8.59 19.24
C ALA A 208 -20.77 -9.84 20.08
N GLN A 209 -21.49 -9.66 21.19
CA GLN A 209 -21.93 -10.77 22.03
C GLN A 209 -22.91 -11.67 21.30
N SER A 210 -23.82 -11.05 20.54
CA SER A 210 -24.88 -11.76 19.82
C SER A 210 -24.27 -12.67 18.76
N GLY A 211 -24.44 -13.98 18.94
CA GLY A 211 -23.93 -14.97 18.00
C GLY A 211 -22.44 -15.28 18.16
N SER A 212 -21.79 -14.76 19.20
CA SER A 212 -20.37 -15.04 19.43
C SER A 212 -20.08 -16.53 19.64
N ALA A 213 -18.99 -16.99 19.06
CA ALA A 213 -18.47 -18.34 19.13
C ALA A 213 -16.94 -18.33 19.07
N ALA A 214 -16.33 -19.46 19.47
CA ALA A 214 -14.91 -19.65 19.25
C ALA A 214 -14.61 -19.70 17.74
N GLY A 215 -13.61 -18.95 17.31
CA GLY A 215 -13.20 -18.85 15.90
C GLY A 215 -13.81 -17.68 15.13
N ASP A 216 -14.66 -16.88 15.78
CA ASP A 216 -15.17 -15.64 15.22
C ASP A 216 -14.04 -14.65 15.01
N LYS A 217 -14.09 -13.96 13.87
CA LYS A 217 -13.03 -13.06 13.42
C LYS A 217 -13.59 -11.66 13.35
N ASP A 218 -12.93 -10.77 14.06
CA ASP A 218 -13.27 -9.35 14.06
C ASP A 218 -12.07 -8.55 13.59
N SER A 219 -12.32 -7.35 13.08
CA SER A 219 -11.24 -6.48 12.63
C SER A 219 -11.57 -5.02 12.76
N ALA A 220 -10.52 -4.21 12.87
CA ALA A 220 -10.58 -2.76 12.84
C ALA A 220 -9.63 -2.24 11.75
N THR A 221 -10.03 -1.16 11.08
CA THR A 221 -9.25 -0.51 10.02
C THR A 221 -8.83 0.87 10.51
N PRO A 222 -7.61 1.01 11.07
CA PRO A 222 -7.06 2.29 11.46
C PRO A 222 -7.09 3.35 10.36
N THR A 223 -7.36 4.60 10.73
CA THR A 223 -7.43 5.74 9.80
C THR A 223 -6.48 6.88 10.17
N ALA A 224 -6.03 6.98 11.42
CA ALA A 224 -5.05 7.97 11.87
C ALA A 224 -4.35 7.51 13.16
N ALA A 225 -3.31 8.24 13.57
CA ALA A 225 -2.48 7.91 14.75
C ALA A 225 -1.93 6.47 14.73
N ASN A 226 -1.63 5.97 13.54
CA ASN A 226 -1.30 4.57 13.27
C ASN A 226 0.13 4.37 12.74
N VAL A 227 0.99 5.38 12.85
CA VAL A 227 2.40 5.30 12.42
C VAL A 227 3.23 4.67 13.53
N THR A 228 4.04 3.68 13.17
CA THR A 228 4.95 2.97 14.07
C THR A 228 6.40 3.28 13.73
N ALA A 229 7.24 3.40 14.75
CA ALA A 229 8.68 3.29 14.69
C ALA A 229 9.13 1.91 15.22
N VAL A 230 10.37 1.52 14.91
CA VAL A 230 10.97 0.31 15.49
C VAL A 230 11.06 0.46 17.00
N GLY A 231 10.51 -0.51 17.74
CA GLY A 231 10.53 -0.53 19.20
C GLY A 231 9.33 0.15 19.86
N ASP A 232 8.39 0.74 19.10
CA ASP A 232 7.16 1.28 19.67
C ASP A 232 6.33 0.18 20.38
N GLU A 233 5.71 0.54 21.50
CA GLU A 233 4.76 -0.34 22.18
C GLU A 233 3.47 -0.41 21.36
N LEU A 234 3.10 -1.61 20.93
CA LEU A 234 1.79 -1.92 20.39
C LEU A 234 0.96 -2.57 21.48
N SER A 235 -0.24 -2.06 21.74
CA SER A 235 -1.11 -2.65 22.77
C SER A 235 -2.57 -2.72 22.40
N LEU A 236 -3.25 -3.70 22.99
CA LEU A 236 -4.70 -3.82 22.98
C LEU A 236 -5.21 -3.65 24.41
N THR A 237 -6.02 -2.62 24.62
CA THR A 237 -6.75 -2.40 25.87
C THR A 237 -8.12 -3.04 25.73
N VAL A 238 -8.44 -3.97 26.63
CA VAL A 238 -9.76 -4.59 26.74
C VAL A 238 -10.75 -3.58 27.30
N GLY A 239 -11.99 -3.66 26.84
CA GLY A 239 -13.13 -2.93 27.38
C GLY A 239 -14.45 -3.62 27.01
N GLY A 240 -15.54 -2.88 27.13
CA GLY A 240 -16.90 -3.42 26.91
C GLY A 240 -17.53 -3.97 28.19
N SER A 241 -18.64 -4.66 28.03
CA SER A 241 -19.49 -5.14 29.14
C SER A 241 -19.52 -6.67 29.27
N ASN A 242 -18.70 -7.38 28.49
CA ASN A 242 -18.52 -8.81 28.65
C ASN A 242 -17.94 -9.16 30.03
N ALA A 243 -18.54 -10.14 30.69
CA ALA A 243 -18.18 -10.64 32.02
C ALA A 243 -17.71 -12.11 32.01
N THR A 244 -17.68 -12.78 30.84
CA THR A 244 -17.12 -14.13 30.72
C THR A 244 -15.67 -14.07 30.26
N ALA A 245 -14.77 -14.71 31.02
CA ALA A 245 -13.35 -14.82 30.69
C ALA A 245 -13.15 -15.72 29.44
N SER A 246 -13.28 -15.11 28.27
CA SER A 246 -12.89 -15.68 26.97
C SER A 246 -11.57 -15.04 26.54
N ALA A 247 -10.67 -15.80 25.94
CA ALA A 247 -9.41 -15.29 25.40
C ALA A 247 -9.57 -14.94 23.91
N ALA A 248 -8.63 -14.16 23.38
CA ALA A 248 -8.51 -13.92 21.96
C ALA A 248 -7.04 -13.91 21.53
N ASN A 249 -6.79 -14.32 20.29
CA ASN A 249 -5.53 -14.02 19.61
C ASN A 249 -5.75 -12.83 18.70
N ALA A 250 -4.81 -11.89 18.70
CA ALA A 250 -4.87 -10.71 17.88
C ALA A 250 -3.61 -10.56 17.04
N VAL A 251 -3.73 -9.83 15.93
CA VAL A 251 -2.61 -9.53 15.03
C VAL A 251 -2.68 -8.07 14.63
N PHE A 252 -1.57 -7.35 14.81
CA PHE A 252 -1.34 -6.06 14.16
C PHE A 252 -0.74 -6.31 12.79
N GLU A 253 -1.34 -5.70 11.77
CA GLU A 253 -0.85 -5.73 10.41
C GLU A 253 -0.21 -4.38 10.10
N ILE A 254 1.12 -4.39 9.95
CA ILE A 254 1.93 -3.20 9.70
C ILE A 254 2.35 -3.20 8.23
N GLU A 255 1.97 -2.16 7.50
CA GLU A 255 2.45 -1.90 6.14
C GLU A 255 3.69 -1.01 6.20
N THR A 256 4.79 -1.46 5.59
CA THR A 256 6.04 -0.67 5.48
C THR A 256 5.96 0.28 4.30
N ASP A 257 6.44 1.51 4.47
CA ASP A 257 6.49 2.55 3.43
C ASP A 257 7.59 2.32 2.38
#